data_AF-A0AAE3F094-F1
#
_entry.id   AF-A0AAE3F094-F1
#
_cell.length_a   1.000
_cell.length_b   1.000
_cell.length_c   1.000
_cell.angle_alpha   90.00
_cell.angle_beta   90.00
_cell.angle_gamma   90.00
#
_symmetry.space_group_name_H-M   'P 1'
#
loop_
_entity.id
_entity.type
_entity.pdbx_description
1 polymer ?
#
loop_
_entity_poly.entity_id
_entity_poly.type
_entity_poly.pdbx_seq_one_letter_code
_entity_poly.pdbx_strand_id
1 'polypeptide(L)'
;MMDRISAYRELIRKNIDYENYPPIYNKQEVDELVDLIVETLMLPDTGTIRIGGKERPVPIVKSMFLKLDKDHICYILKCLHNTEKKKE
;
A
#
# COMPACT_ATOMS: atom_id res chain seq x y z
N MET A 1 14.05 -8.77 12.92
CA MET A 1 13.48 -8.50 11.58
C MET A 1 11.96 -8.57 11.60
N MET A 2 11.35 -9.61 12.20
CA MET A 2 9.88 -9.71 12.33
C MET A 2 9.23 -8.53 13.06
N ASP A 3 9.89 -7.96 14.07
CA ASP A 3 9.39 -6.77 14.77
C ASP A 3 9.10 -5.57 13.85
N ARG A 4 9.98 -5.32 12.87
CA ARG A 4 9.82 -4.17 11.97
C ARG A 4 8.66 -4.37 11.01
N ILE A 5 8.53 -5.57 10.46
CA ILE A 5 7.43 -5.91 9.52
C ILE A 5 6.10 -5.78 10.24
N SER A 6 5.97 -6.37 11.44
CA SER A 6 4.76 -6.26 12.26
C SER A 6 4.44 -4.81 12.64
N ALA A 7 5.45 -4.02 13.04
CA ALA A 7 5.26 -2.62 13.39
C ALA A 7 4.78 -1.77 12.21
N TYR A 8 5.37 -1.93 11.01
CA TYR A 8 4.89 -1.22 9.83
C TYR A 8 3.51 -1.68 9.39
N ARG A 9 3.21 -2.98 9.49
CA ARG A 9 1.88 -3.50 9.17
C ARG A 9 0.82 -2.89 10.09
N GLU A 10 1.09 -2.83 11.38
CA GLU A 10 0.19 -2.20 12.36
C GLU A 10 0.04 -0.69 12.09
N LEU A 11 1.15 0.01 11.82
CA LEU A 11 1.14 1.43 11.48
C LEU A 11 0.26 1.73 10.26
N ILE A 12 0.46 1.00 9.16
CA ILE A 12 -0.32 1.21 7.94
C ILE A 12 -1.78 0.85 8.19
N ARG A 13 -2.09 -0.26 8.85
CA ARG A 13 -3.47 -0.64 9.21
C ARG A 13 -4.17 0.44 10.04
N LYS A 14 -3.46 1.06 10.99
CA LYS A 14 -3.97 2.17 11.78
C LYS A 14 -4.22 3.41 10.92
N ASN A 15 -3.28 3.78 10.05
CA ASN A 15 -3.42 4.95 9.17
C ASN A 15 -4.62 4.84 8.23
N ILE A 16 -4.89 3.63 7.74
CA ILE A 16 -5.99 3.39 6.80
C ILE A 16 -7.31 3.08 7.50
N ASP A 17 -7.33 3.04 8.83
CA ASP A 17 -8.50 2.70 9.65
C ASP A 17 -9.06 1.30 9.34
N TYR A 18 -8.16 0.31 9.21
CA TYR A 18 -8.43 -1.06 8.75
C TYR A 18 -9.58 -1.76 9.47
N GLU A 19 -9.72 -1.54 10.79
CA GLU A 19 -10.78 -2.18 11.59
C GLU A 19 -12.19 -1.71 11.22
N ASN A 20 -12.32 -0.48 10.71
CA ASN A 20 -13.60 0.15 10.36
C ASN A 20 -13.90 0.11 8.84
N TYR A 21 -13.28 -0.80 8.10
CA TYR A 21 -13.65 -1.02 6.70
C TYR A 21 -15.05 -1.63 6.63
N PRO A 22 -15.94 -1.08 5.79
CA PRO A 22 -17.24 -1.69 5.58
C PRO A 22 -17.07 -3.04 4.87
N PRO A 23 -18.00 -4.00 5.10
CA PRO A 23 -17.90 -5.37 4.60
C PRO A 23 -17.94 -5.50 3.07
N ILE A 24 -18.23 -4.40 2.36
CA ILE A 24 -18.20 -4.33 0.89
C ILE A 24 -16.77 -4.39 0.33
N TYR A 25 -15.74 -4.08 1.14
CA TYR A 25 -14.35 -4.23 0.72
C TYR A 25 -13.86 -5.62 1.07
N ASN A 26 -13.21 -6.27 0.11
CA ASN A 26 -12.55 -7.53 0.34
C ASN A 26 -11.31 -7.31 1.21
N LYS A 27 -11.38 -7.75 2.47
CA LYS A 27 -10.28 -7.60 3.43
C LYS A 27 -8.98 -8.25 2.93
N GLN A 28 -9.08 -9.32 2.15
CA GLN A 28 -7.91 -9.97 1.57
C GLN A 28 -7.17 -9.05 0.59
N GLU A 29 -7.88 -8.34 -0.28
CA GLU A 29 -7.25 -7.40 -1.22
C GLU A 29 -6.59 -6.22 -0.49
N VAL A 30 -7.21 -5.76 0.60
CA VAL A 30 -6.60 -4.74 1.48
C VAL A 30 -5.33 -5.28 2.12
N ASP A 31 -5.34 -6.52 2.63
CA ASP A 31 -4.17 -7.15 3.23
C ASP A 31 -3.02 -7.34 2.23
N GLU A 32 -3.31 -7.80 1.01
CA GLU A 32 -2.31 -7.94 -0.05
C GLU A 32 -1.67 -6.58 -0.41
N LEU A 33 -2.48 -5.52 -0.48
CA LEU A 33 -1.98 -4.16 -0.69
C LEU A 33 -1.11 -3.67 0.48
N VAL A 34 -1.52 -3.93 1.72
CA VAL A 34 -0.74 -3.58 2.92
C VAL A 34 0.59 -4.33 2.93
N ASP A 35 0.61 -5.62 2.59
CA ASP A 35 1.84 -6.41 2.54
C ASP A 35 2.81 -5.86 1.48
N LEU A 36 2.32 -5.44 0.29
CA LEU A 36 3.14 -4.78 -0.73
C LEU A 36 3.72 -3.44 -0.26
N ILE A 37 2.92 -2.65 0.48
CA ILE A 37 3.37 -1.38 1.06
C ILE A 37 4.49 -1.66 2.06
N VAL A 38 4.30 -2.62 2.97
CA VAL A 38 5.29 -2.98 3.99
C VAL A 38 6.58 -3.49 3.35
N GLU A 39 6.50 -4.31 2.31
CA GLU A 39 7.67 -4.75 1.54
C GLU A 39 8.45 -3.56 0.98
N THR A 40 7.77 -2.56 0.42
CA THR A 40 8.42 -1.35 -0.08
C THR A 40 9.09 -0.54 1.04
N LEU A 41 8.48 -0.49 2.23
CA LEU A 41 9.05 0.19 3.40
C LEU A 41 10.31 -0.52 3.94
N MET A 42 10.45 -1.83 3.68
CA MET A 42 11.61 -2.64 4.06
C MET A 42 12.82 -2.46 3.14
N LEU A 43 12.66 -1.87 1.95
CA LEU A 43 13.78 -1.60 1.05
C LEU A 43 14.83 -0.69 1.71
N PRO A 44 16.11 -0.77 1.34
CA PRO A 44 17.12 0.18 1.83
C PRO A 44 16.81 1.60 1.35
N ASP A 45 17.16 2.62 2.13
CA ASP A 45 16.93 4.04 1.76
C ASP A 45 17.83 4.54 0.60
N THR A 46 18.65 3.65 0.06
CA THR A 46 19.52 3.90 -1.10
C THR A 46 18.85 3.40 -2.38
N GLY A 47 18.93 4.19 -3.45
CA GLY A 47 18.48 3.80 -4.79
C GLY A 47 17.15 4.38 -5.24
N THR A 48 16.61 3.85 -6.34
CA THR A 48 15.39 4.30 -7.01
C THR A 48 14.43 3.15 -7.26
N ILE A 49 13.13 3.47 -7.29
CA ILE A 49 12.04 2.57 -7.69
C ILE A 49 11.41 3.17 -8.95
N ARG A 50 11.21 2.33 -9.98
CA ARG A 50 10.56 2.74 -11.22
C ARG A 50 9.04 2.57 -11.11
N ILE A 51 8.31 3.68 -11.06
CA ILE A 51 6.84 3.72 -10.95
C ILE A 51 6.29 4.42 -12.19
N GLY A 52 5.46 3.72 -12.97
CA GLY A 52 4.85 4.27 -14.19
C GLY A 52 5.87 4.76 -15.22
N GLY A 53 7.02 4.08 -15.32
CA GLY A 53 8.13 4.48 -16.20
C GLY A 53 9.03 5.59 -15.67
N LYS A 54 8.72 6.18 -14.50
CA LYS A 54 9.55 7.23 -13.88
C LYS A 54 10.33 6.67 -12.71
N GLU A 55 11.62 6.98 -12.63
CA GLU A 55 12.46 6.65 -11.48
C GLU A 55 12.18 7.62 -10.33
N ARG A 56 11.96 7.07 -9.13
CA ARG A 56 11.76 7.84 -7.91
C ARG A 56 12.67 7.33 -6.80
N PRO A 57 13.34 8.19 -6.03
CA PRO A 57 14.13 7.76 -4.88
C PRO A 57 13.31 6.94 -3.88
N VAL A 58 13.87 5.84 -3.38
CA VAL A 58 13.21 4.97 -2.40
C VAL A 58 12.66 5.77 -1.20
N PRO A 59 13.39 6.70 -0.57
CA PRO A 59 12.90 7.45 0.59
C PRO A 59 11.63 8.27 0.29
N ILE A 60 11.52 8.80 -0.93
CA ILE A 60 10.34 9.56 -1.36
C ILE A 60 9.14 8.62 -1.48
N VAL A 61 9.34 7.45 -2.09
CA VAL A 61 8.28 6.43 -2.23
C VAL A 61 7.80 5.96 -0.87
N LYS A 62 8.70 5.67 0.06
CA LYS A 62 8.36 5.32 1.44
C LYS A 62 7.55 6.42 2.13
N SER A 63 7.96 7.68 2.00
CA SER A 63 7.23 8.80 2.59
C SER A 63 5.81 8.94 2.01
N MET A 64 5.59 8.63 0.74
CA MET A 64 4.25 8.62 0.15
C MET A 64 3.39 7.49 0.74
N PHE A 65 3.95 6.28 0.85
CA PHE A 65 3.25 5.14 1.41
C PHE A 65 2.85 5.32 2.88
N LEU A 66 3.71 5.95 3.69
CA LEU A 66 3.42 6.25 5.09
C LEU A 66 2.27 7.28 5.28
N LYS A 67 1.93 8.03 4.23
CA LYS A 67 0.86 9.05 4.24
C LYS A 67 -0.47 8.53 3.68
N LEU A 68 -0.54 7.26 3.27
CA LEU A 68 -1.79 6.68 2.81
C LEU A 68 -2.79 6.59 3.95
N ASP A 69 -4.02 6.96 3.65
CA ASP A 69 -5.18 6.83 4.52
C ASP A 69 -6.27 6.00 3.82
N LYS A 70 -7.42 5.86 4.49
CA LYS A 70 -8.57 5.08 4.02
C LYS A 70 -9.05 5.46 2.62
N ASP A 71 -9.14 6.76 2.31
CA ASP A 71 -9.63 7.25 1.02
C ASP A 71 -8.67 6.86 -0.11
N HIS A 72 -7.35 6.95 0.15
CA HIS A 72 -6.36 6.52 -0.82
C HIS A 72 -6.46 5.01 -1.13
N ILE A 73 -6.60 4.17 -0.10
CA ILE A 73 -6.75 2.72 -0.29
C ILE A 73 -8.03 2.39 -1.05
N CYS A 74 -9.16 3.02 -0.68
CA CYS A 74 -10.42 2.88 -1.40
C CYS A 74 -10.28 3.23 -2.89
N TYR A 75 -9.60 4.33 -3.19
CA TYR A 75 -9.32 4.73 -4.57
C TYR A 75 -8.49 3.70 -5.32
N ILE A 76 -7.41 3.18 -4.71
CA ILE A 76 -6.54 2.16 -5.31
C ILE A 76 -7.35 0.89 -5.64
N LEU A 77 -8.13 0.37 -4.68
CA LEU A 77 -8.97 -0.82 -4.89
C LEU A 77 -10.00 -0.61 -6.01
N LYS A 78 -10.65 0.56 -6.03
CA LYS A 78 -11.58 0.92 -7.10
C LYS A 78 -10.88 0.95 -8.46
N CYS A 79 -9.66 1.48 -8.55
CA CYS A 79 -8.87 1.48 -9.78
C CYS A 79 -8.51 0.06 -10.22
N LEU A 80 -8.08 -0.81 -9.29
CA LEU A 80 -7.74 -2.21 -9.56
C LEU A 80 -8.94 -2.96 -10.16
N HIS A 81 -10.11 -2.89 -9.50
CA HIS A 81 -11.35 -3.51 -10.00
C HIS A 81 -11.80 -2.98 -11.37
N ASN A 82 -11.52 -1.70 -11.67
CA ASN A 82 -11.83 -1.13 -12.98
C ASN A 82 -10.86 -1.59 -14.07
N THR A 83 -9.61 -1.91 -13.73
CA THR A 83 -8.63 -2.43 -14.69
C THR A 83 -8.79 -3.92 -14.95
N GLU A 84 -9.19 -4.72 -13.95
CA GLU A 84 -9.46 -6.15 -14.15
C GLU A 84 -10.65 -6.39 -15.08
N LYS A 85 -11.61 -5.47 -15.11
CA LYS A 85 -12.76 -5.49 -16.03
C LYS A 85 -12.41 -5.09 -17.46
N LYS A 86 -11.20 -4.60 -17.75
CA LYS A 86 -10.74 -4.26 -19.11
C LYS A 86 -9.96 -5.39 -19.80
N LYS A 87 -10.29 -6.65 -19.47
CA LYS A 87 -9.95 -7.81 -20.30
C LYS A 87 -11.11 -8.07 -21.28
N GLU A 88 -11.28 -7.17 -22.25
CA GLU A 88 -12.08 -7.39 -23.46
C GLU A 88 -11.29 -6.93 -24.68
#